data_AF-A0A5C4Y5N9-F1
#
_entry.id   AF-A0A5C4Y5N9-F1
#
_cell.length_a   1.000
_cell.length_b   1.000
_cell.length_c   1.000
_cell.angle_alpha   90.00
_cell.angle_beta   90.00
_cell.angle_gamma   90.00
#
_symmetry.space_group_name_H-M   'P 1'
#
loop_
_entity.id
_entity.type
_entity.pdbx_description
1 polymer ?
#
loop_
_entity_poly.entity_id
_entity_poly.type
_entity_poly.pdbx_seq_one_letter_code
_entity_poly.pdbx_strand_id
1 'polypeptide(L)'
;MSTAGLSAFTAWSPLRPVARAPRTADRSRDALASGSAPAGAARSGGELHTVALEDELVEQARELAARLLATVDDDGRRWRHTQAVAERAAEGAAAVAPEQVNLLLAAAWLHDVGYAPALVQTGFHPVDGALHLQRSLWPPALVGLVAHHSGARLVAGVRQLGHLLDPFSRPGYWSGPVADALTWADQTTAPDGRRVTVHERIAEVLERHGPTSAQVRCHAQRGPLLIGAVRATEDRLLLARAARTSAG
;
A
#
# COMPACT_ATOMS: atom_id res chain seq x y z
N MET A 1 59.09 -4.17 -12.89
CA MET A 1 57.69 -4.28 -13.38
C MET A 1 56.81 -4.34 -12.13
N SER A 2 56.53 -3.23 -11.43
CA SER A 2 55.49 -2.20 -11.71
C SER A 2 54.16 -2.83 -12.14
N THR A 3 53.01 -2.60 -11.48
CA THR A 3 52.61 -1.60 -10.47
C THR A 3 51.33 -2.05 -9.77
N ALA A 4 51.18 -1.56 -8.53
CA ALA A 4 49.97 -1.55 -7.71
C ALA A 4 48.76 -0.88 -8.38
N GLY A 5 47.57 -1.20 -7.87
CA GLY A 5 46.32 -0.53 -8.19
C GLY A 5 45.28 -0.72 -7.08
N LEU A 6 45.56 -0.15 -5.91
CA LEU A 6 44.54 0.23 -4.92
C LEU A 6 43.76 1.43 -5.49
N SER A 7 42.44 1.41 -5.43
CA SER A 7 41.65 2.64 -5.48
C SER A 7 40.53 2.59 -4.44
N ALA A 8 40.69 3.46 -3.43
CA ALA A 8 39.63 4.00 -2.61
C ALA A 8 38.81 5.05 -3.41
N PHE A 9 37.83 5.66 -2.74
CA PHE A 9 36.80 6.67 -3.14
C PHE A 9 35.39 6.04 -3.22
N THR A 10 34.37 6.45 -2.45
CA THR A 10 34.25 7.52 -1.46
C THR A 10 33.05 7.20 -0.57
N ALA A 11 33.24 7.25 0.75
CA ALA A 11 32.17 7.17 1.73
C ALA A 11 31.33 8.45 1.66
N TRP A 12 30.03 8.31 1.40
CA TRP A 12 29.06 9.37 1.66
C TRP A 12 28.45 9.14 3.05
N SER A 13 28.65 10.11 3.93
CA SER A 13 28.09 10.19 5.27
C SER A 13 27.22 11.44 5.33
N PRO A 14 25.98 11.35 5.85
CA PRO A 14 25.32 12.52 6.40
C PRO A 14 25.07 12.33 7.90
N LEU A 15 25.85 13.10 8.66
CA LEU A 15 25.45 13.91 9.80
C LEU A 15 25.09 13.23 11.13
N ARG A 16 25.81 13.73 12.15
CA ARG A 16 25.76 13.41 13.58
C ARG A 16 24.45 13.86 14.24
N PRO A 17 23.99 13.18 15.30
CA PRO A 17 22.93 13.68 16.16
C PRO A 17 23.41 14.88 16.99
N VAL A 18 22.59 15.93 17.02
CA VAL A 18 22.72 17.00 18.02
C VAL A 18 22.32 16.43 19.38
N ALA A 19 23.28 16.36 20.29
CA ALA A 19 23.04 16.11 21.69
C ALA A 19 22.38 17.34 22.33
N ARG A 20 21.28 17.14 23.07
CA ARG A 20 20.86 18.06 24.13
C ARG A 20 20.45 17.23 25.35
N ALA A 21 21.25 17.35 26.40
CA ALA A 21 21.03 16.74 27.71
C ALA A 21 20.20 17.70 28.62
N PRO A 22 19.88 17.33 29.88
CA PRO A 22 18.53 17.27 30.41
C PRO A 22 18.15 18.51 31.25
N ARG A 23 16.85 18.65 31.55
CA ARG A 23 16.38 19.52 32.65
C ARG A 23 15.36 18.77 33.53
N THR A 24 15.90 18.31 34.66
CA THR A 24 15.38 18.38 36.04
C THR A 24 13.86 18.36 36.27
N ALA A 25 13.45 17.40 37.09
CA ALA A 25 12.23 17.43 37.89
C ALA A 25 12.24 18.59 38.90
N ASP A 26 11.07 19.19 39.15
CA ASP A 26 10.66 19.55 40.51
C ASP A 26 9.13 19.51 40.66
N ARG A 27 8.72 19.23 41.87
CA ARG A 27 7.40 18.86 42.38
C ARG A 27 6.52 20.09 42.64
N SER A 28 5.23 19.80 42.82
CA SER A 28 4.36 20.26 43.93
C SER A 28 3.11 21.08 43.54
N ARG A 29 1.97 20.45 43.88
CA ARG A 29 0.84 20.94 44.69
C ARG A 29 -0.24 21.85 44.07
N ASP A 30 -1.46 21.31 44.21
CA ASP A 30 -2.68 21.91 44.77
C ASP A 30 -3.18 23.26 44.22
N ALA A 31 -4.39 23.26 43.64
CA ALA A 31 -5.57 23.82 44.31
C ALA A 31 -6.82 23.77 43.41
N LEU A 32 -7.93 23.43 44.05
CA LEU A 32 -9.31 23.52 43.59
C LEU A 32 -9.71 24.98 43.29
N ALA A 33 -10.47 25.20 42.22
CA ALA A 33 -11.50 26.24 42.19
C ALA A 33 -12.52 25.98 41.08
N SER A 34 -13.76 25.84 41.55
CA SER A 34 -15.03 25.85 40.83
C SER A 34 -15.27 27.15 40.04
N GLY A 35 -15.86 27.03 38.85
CA GLY A 35 -16.46 28.15 38.12
C GLY A 35 -17.37 27.63 36.99
N SER A 36 -18.65 27.95 37.08
CA SER A 36 -19.70 27.55 36.15
C SER A 36 -20.01 28.63 35.09
N ALA A 37 -20.44 28.14 33.92
CA ALA A 37 -21.20 28.78 32.83
C ALA A 37 -20.45 29.61 31.75
N PRO A 38 -20.99 29.78 30.52
CA PRO A 38 -22.10 29.09 29.82
C PRO A 38 -21.70 28.55 28.41
N ALA A 39 -22.71 28.01 27.72
CA ALA A 39 -22.67 27.44 26.37
C ALA A 39 -21.95 28.29 25.31
N GLY A 40 -21.10 27.63 24.53
CA GLY A 40 -20.62 28.08 23.23
C GLY A 40 -20.55 26.86 22.31
N ALA A 41 -21.47 26.80 21.35
CA ALA A 41 -21.46 25.79 20.30
C ALA A 41 -20.14 25.87 19.53
N ALA A 42 -19.24 24.92 19.80
CA ALA A 42 -18.04 24.71 19.00
C ALA A 42 -18.45 23.98 17.72
N ARG A 43 -18.28 24.68 16.60
CA ARG A 43 -18.60 24.26 15.24
C ARG A 43 -17.87 22.96 14.88
N SER A 44 -18.61 22.06 14.24
CA SER A 44 -18.21 20.83 13.55
C SER A 44 -17.34 21.07 12.30
N GLY A 45 -16.28 21.89 12.41
CA GLY A 45 -15.41 22.26 11.29
C GLY A 45 -14.30 21.24 10.97
N GLY A 46 -14.07 20.24 11.82
CA GLY A 46 -13.01 19.24 11.63
C GLY A 46 -13.41 18.08 10.71
N GLU A 47 -14.67 17.66 10.76
CA GLU A 47 -15.15 16.48 10.03
C GLU A 47 -15.25 16.74 8.52
N LEU A 48 -15.81 17.90 8.12
CA LEU A 48 -15.90 18.30 6.71
C LEU A 48 -14.54 18.51 6.05
N HIS A 49 -13.58 19.09 6.78
CA HIS A 49 -12.24 19.32 6.21
C HIS A 49 -11.44 18.02 6.10
N THR A 50 -11.58 17.10 7.07
CA THR A 50 -10.89 15.80 7.05
C THR A 50 -11.44 14.92 5.94
N VAL A 51 -12.77 14.81 5.80
CA VAL A 51 -13.41 14.05 4.71
C VAL A 51 -13.00 14.60 3.34
N ALA A 52 -12.95 15.92 3.16
CA ALA A 52 -12.51 16.53 1.91
C ALA A 52 -11.04 16.22 1.57
N LEU A 53 -10.14 16.22 2.57
CA LEU A 53 -8.72 15.85 2.38
C LEU A 53 -8.55 14.36 2.07
N GLU A 54 -9.41 13.50 2.61
CA GLU A 54 -9.39 12.06 2.36
C GLU A 54 -9.96 11.72 0.98
N ASP A 55 -10.98 12.43 0.50
CA ASP A 55 -11.52 12.26 -0.85
C ASP A 55 -10.54 12.78 -1.92
N GLU A 56 -9.80 13.86 -1.60
CA GLU A 56 -8.74 14.39 -2.46
C GLU A 56 -7.62 13.36 -2.69
N LEU A 57 -7.31 12.52 -1.68
CA LEU A 57 -6.30 11.46 -1.80
C LEU A 57 -6.62 10.47 -2.93
N VAL A 58 -7.87 10.03 -3.01
CA VAL A 58 -8.30 9.03 -4.00
C VAL A 58 -8.24 9.62 -5.41
N GLU A 59 -8.67 10.87 -5.56
CA GLU A 59 -8.65 11.54 -6.85
C GLU A 59 -7.23 11.83 -7.33
N GLN A 60 -6.35 12.34 -6.45
CA GLN A 60 -4.94 12.53 -6.76
C GLN A 60 -4.26 11.19 -7.15
N ALA A 61 -4.64 10.09 -6.47
CA ALA A 61 -4.11 8.77 -6.77
C ALA A 61 -4.53 8.29 -8.16
N ARG A 62 -5.81 8.49 -8.51
CA ARG A 62 -6.38 8.18 -9.83
C ARG A 62 -5.69 8.98 -10.94
N GLU A 63 -5.52 10.30 -10.75
CA GLU A 63 -4.86 11.17 -11.73
C GLU A 63 -3.39 10.80 -11.94
N LEU A 64 -2.67 10.50 -10.85
CA LEU A 64 -1.27 10.05 -10.93
C LEU A 64 -1.17 8.72 -11.68
N ALA A 65 -2.03 7.75 -11.34
CA ALA A 65 -2.07 6.45 -12.01
C ALA A 65 -2.38 6.59 -13.50
N ALA A 66 -3.38 7.40 -13.87
CA ALA A 66 -3.75 7.64 -15.27
C ALA A 66 -2.57 8.22 -16.06
N ARG A 67 -1.91 9.26 -15.53
CA ARG A 67 -0.75 9.89 -16.19
C ARG A 67 0.42 8.94 -16.37
N LEU A 68 0.75 8.15 -15.34
CA LEU A 68 1.89 7.23 -15.37
C LEU A 68 1.62 6.00 -16.24
N LEU A 69 0.47 5.36 -16.08
CA LEU A 69 0.14 4.13 -16.78
C LEU A 69 -0.19 4.35 -18.26
N ALA A 70 -0.62 5.55 -18.65
CA ALA A 70 -0.73 5.93 -20.07
C ALA A 70 0.61 5.89 -20.82
N THR A 71 1.75 5.91 -20.11
CA THR A 71 3.09 5.82 -20.72
C THR A 71 3.59 4.39 -20.89
N VAL A 72 2.85 3.39 -20.40
CA VAL A 72 3.21 1.97 -20.53
C VAL A 72 2.80 1.47 -21.91
N ASP A 73 3.76 0.90 -22.65
CA ASP A 73 3.53 0.33 -23.97
C ASP A 73 2.96 -1.10 -23.88
N ASP A 74 1.66 -1.20 -23.59
CA ASP A 74 0.98 -2.48 -23.42
C ASP A 74 -0.48 -2.51 -23.93
N ASP A 75 -0.79 -1.66 -24.90
CA ASP A 75 -2.15 -1.46 -25.44
C ASP A 75 -3.17 -1.03 -24.37
N GLY A 76 -2.71 -0.36 -23.30
CA GLY A 76 -3.51 0.11 -22.18
C GLY A 76 -4.03 -1.00 -21.27
N ARG A 77 -3.45 -2.21 -21.34
CA ARG A 77 -3.87 -3.35 -20.49
C ARG A 77 -3.70 -3.02 -19.01
N ARG A 78 -2.56 -2.45 -18.61
CA ARG A 78 -2.31 -2.05 -17.21
C ARG A 78 -3.30 -1.00 -16.73
N TRP A 79 -3.60 0.00 -17.55
CA TRP A 79 -4.58 1.02 -17.16
C TRP A 79 -5.97 0.41 -16.93
N ARG A 80 -6.46 -0.43 -17.85
CA ARG A 80 -7.73 -1.14 -17.68
C ARG A 80 -7.74 -2.04 -16.44
N HIS A 81 -6.65 -2.77 -16.20
CA HIS A 81 -6.49 -3.59 -15.00
C HIS A 81 -6.57 -2.75 -13.73
N THR A 82 -5.80 -1.66 -13.63
CA THR A 82 -5.81 -0.77 -12.47
C THR A 82 -7.18 -0.16 -12.20
N GLN A 83 -7.90 0.28 -13.24
CA GLN A 83 -9.30 0.75 -13.10
C GLN A 83 -10.20 -0.33 -12.50
N ALA A 84 -10.15 -1.54 -13.05
CA ALA A 84 -10.95 -2.65 -12.55
C ALA A 84 -10.58 -3.07 -11.12
N VAL A 85 -9.29 -2.99 -10.75
CA VAL A 85 -8.85 -3.23 -9.36
C VAL A 85 -9.37 -2.15 -8.41
N ALA A 86 -9.38 -0.88 -8.82
CA ALA A 86 -9.96 0.20 -8.03
C ALA A 86 -11.48 0.06 -7.85
N GLU A 87 -12.20 -0.29 -8.92
CA GLU A 87 -13.64 -0.62 -8.87
C GLU A 87 -13.89 -1.80 -7.92
N ARG A 88 -13.07 -2.85 -8.03
CA ARG A 88 -13.16 -4.01 -7.15
C ARG A 88 -12.91 -3.63 -5.70
N ALA A 89 -11.90 -2.80 -5.43
CA ALA A 89 -11.60 -2.32 -4.09
C ALA A 89 -12.76 -1.51 -3.48
N ALA A 90 -13.48 -0.73 -4.28
CA ALA A 90 -14.68 0.01 -3.82
C ALA A 90 -15.79 -0.93 -3.35
N GLU A 91 -15.99 -2.08 -4.00
CA GLU A 91 -16.93 -3.11 -3.53
C GLU A 91 -16.48 -3.77 -2.23
N GLY A 92 -15.16 -3.77 -2.00
CA GLY A 92 -14.51 -4.23 -0.78
C GLY A 92 -14.55 -3.23 0.38
N ALA A 93 -15.10 -2.02 0.20
CA ALA A 93 -15.03 -0.96 1.21
C ALA A 93 -15.61 -1.38 2.57
N ALA A 94 -16.68 -2.18 2.59
CA ALA A 94 -17.28 -2.68 3.82
C ALA A 94 -16.43 -3.75 4.56
N ALA A 95 -15.32 -4.20 3.98
CA ALA A 95 -14.39 -5.15 4.59
C ALA A 95 -13.32 -4.46 5.46
N VAL A 96 -13.24 -3.14 5.44
CA VAL A 96 -12.27 -2.33 6.18
C VAL A 96 -12.98 -1.33 7.09
N ALA A 97 -12.24 -0.71 8.02
CA ALA A 97 -12.80 0.37 8.83
C ALA A 97 -13.16 1.58 7.93
N PRO A 98 -14.23 2.34 8.22
CA PRO A 98 -14.66 3.48 7.40
C PRO A 98 -13.53 4.47 7.10
N GLU A 99 -12.69 4.77 8.09
CA GLU A 99 -11.57 5.72 7.99
C GLU A 99 -10.40 5.18 7.15
N GLN A 100 -10.45 3.91 6.76
CA GLN A 100 -9.42 3.24 5.96
C GLN A 100 -9.85 3.02 4.50
N VAL A 101 -11.09 3.36 4.14
CA VAL A 101 -11.61 3.17 2.78
C VAL A 101 -10.79 3.96 1.76
N ASN A 102 -10.53 5.25 2.02
CA ASN A 102 -9.78 6.08 1.08
C ASN A 102 -8.32 5.63 0.94
N LEU A 103 -7.72 5.06 2.00
CA LEU A 103 -6.42 4.40 1.91
C LEU A 103 -6.44 3.17 0.99
N LEU A 104 -7.46 2.32 1.10
CA LEU A 104 -7.65 1.15 0.23
C LEU A 104 -7.80 1.57 -1.24
N LEU A 105 -8.67 2.55 -1.51
CA LEU A 105 -8.95 3.02 -2.87
C LEU A 105 -7.71 3.66 -3.51
N ALA A 106 -7.01 4.53 -2.78
CA ALA A 106 -5.77 5.14 -3.26
C ALA A 106 -4.70 4.07 -3.53
N ALA A 107 -4.58 3.06 -2.66
CA ALA A 107 -3.64 1.95 -2.88
C ALA A 107 -3.99 1.12 -4.12
N ALA A 108 -5.28 0.89 -4.37
CA ALA A 108 -5.75 0.17 -5.55
C ALA A 108 -5.40 0.91 -6.85
N TRP A 109 -5.57 2.24 -6.90
CA TRP A 109 -5.13 3.06 -8.03
C TRP A 109 -3.62 3.02 -8.25
N LEU A 110 -2.83 3.00 -7.17
CA LEU A 110 -1.39 3.18 -7.24
C LEU A 110 -0.57 1.90 -7.24
N HIS A 111 -1.16 0.72 -7.00
CA HIS A 111 -0.39 -0.51 -6.75
C HIS A 111 0.58 -0.89 -7.88
N ASP A 112 0.21 -0.59 -9.13
CA ASP A 112 0.95 -0.99 -10.33
C ASP A 112 1.69 0.17 -11.02
N VAL A 113 1.73 1.38 -10.44
CA VAL A 113 2.35 2.54 -11.09
C VAL A 113 3.84 2.38 -11.35
N GLY A 114 4.52 1.52 -10.58
CA GLY A 114 5.92 1.20 -10.79
C GLY A 114 6.22 0.48 -12.12
N TYR A 115 5.21 0.12 -12.91
CA TYR A 115 5.40 -0.31 -14.30
C TYR A 115 5.70 0.84 -15.26
N ALA A 116 5.39 2.08 -14.90
CA ALA A 116 5.64 3.24 -15.76
C ALA A 116 7.16 3.36 -16.05
N PRO A 117 7.57 3.48 -17.33
CA PRO A 117 9.00 3.48 -17.70
C PRO A 117 9.83 4.53 -16.96
N ALA A 118 9.25 5.70 -16.69
CA ALA A 118 9.92 6.79 -15.96
C ALA A 118 10.21 6.47 -14.47
N LEU A 119 9.55 5.46 -13.91
CA LEU A 119 9.71 5.08 -12.49
C LEU A 119 10.64 3.88 -12.29
N VAL A 120 11.05 3.20 -13.35
CA VAL A 120 11.89 2.00 -13.24
C VAL A 120 13.27 2.37 -12.69
N GLN A 121 13.62 1.80 -11.54
CA GLN A 121 14.94 1.98 -10.91
C GLN A 121 15.59 0.65 -10.58
N THR A 122 14.79 -0.31 -10.12
CA THR A 122 15.23 -1.63 -9.66
C THR A 122 14.78 -2.75 -10.58
N GLY A 123 13.83 -2.46 -11.49
CA GLY A 123 13.19 -3.47 -12.34
C GLY A 123 12.20 -4.33 -11.54
N PHE A 124 11.73 -3.84 -10.40
CA PHE A 124 10.73 -4.49 -9.57
C PHE A 124 9.64 -3.47 -9.19
N HIS A 125 8.55 -3.53 -9.95
CA HIS A 125 7.49 -2.52 -9.93
C HIS A 125 6.90 -2.19 -8.54
N PRO A 126 6.77 -3.12 -7.57
CA PRO A 126 6.24 -2.75 -6.25
C PRO A 126 7.18 -1.78 -5.52
N VAL A 127 8.49 -2.02 -5.62
CA VAL A 127 9.52 -1.16 -5.03
C VAL A 127 9.66 0.14 -5.82
N ASP A 128 9.70 0.07 -7.15
CA ASP A 128 9.85 1.25 -8.01
C ASP A 128 8.69 2.24 -7.80
N GLY A 129 7.46 1.74 -7.70
CA GLY A 129 6.28 2.54 -7.35
C GLY A 129 6.38 3.12 -5.94
N ALA A 130 6.71 2.30 -4.94
CA ALA A 130 6.84 2.75 -3.55
C ALA A 130 7.93 3.84 -3.38
N LEU A 131 9.08 3.70 -4.03
CA LEU A 131 10.15 4.70 -3.99
C LEU A 131 9.71 6.03 -4.60
N HIS A 132 8.97 6.00 -5.72
CA HIS A 132 8.41 7.21 -6.31
C HIS A 132 7.41 7.91 -5.37
N LEU A 133 6.49 7.14 -4.78
CA LEU A 133 5.49 7.68 -3.86
C LEU A 133 6.13 8.22 -2.59
N GLN A 134 7.15 7.56 -2.05
CA GLN A 134 7.92 8.03 -0.90
C GLN A 134 8.58 9.38 -1.18
N ARG A 135 9.25 9.53 -2.33
CA ARG A 135 9.90 10.79 -2.73
C ARG A 135 8.91 11.91 -2.98
N SER A 136 7.70 11.57 -3.41
CA SER A 136 6.60 12.51 -3.65
C SER A 136 5.76 12.77 -2.39
N LEU A 137 6.23 12.33 -1.22
CA LEU A 137 5.64 12.58 0.10
C LEU A 137 4.21 12.05 0.29
N TRP A 138 3.85 10.97 -0.39
CA TRP A 138 2.58 10.26 -0.15
C TRP A 138 2.54 9.64 1.26
N PRO A 139 1.33 9.40 1.82
CA PRO A 139 1.19 8.81 3.16
C PRO A 139 2.00 7.51 3.33
N PRO A 140 2.78 7.33 4.41
CA PRO A 140 3.64 6.15 4.59
C PRO A 140 2.89 4.81 4.54
N ALA A 141 1.63 4.77 4.99
CA ALA A 141 0.81 3.56 4.92
C ALA A 141 0.50 3.15 3.47
N LEU A 142 0.17 4.12 2.62
CA LEU A 142 -0.11 3.92 1.20
C LEU A 142 1.16 3.41 0.48
N VAL A 143 2.28 4.09 0.73
CA VAL A 143 3.60 3.70 0.17
C VAL A 143 3.94 2.25 0.56
N GLY A 144 3.73 1.89 1.82
CA GLY A 144 3.95 0.54 2.32
C GLY A 144 3.07 -0.50 1.64
N LEU A 145 1.77 -0.22 1.50
CA LEU A 145 0.83 -1.11 0.81
C LEU A 145 1.25 -1.35 -0.65
N VAL A 146 1.66 -0.30 -1.37
CA VAL A 146 2.18 -0.43 -2.75
C VAL A 146 3.46 -1.26 -2.79
N ALA A 147 4.38 -1.08 -1.84
CA ALA A 147 5.63 -1.85 -1.78
C ALA A 147 5.40 -3.37 -1.61
N HIS A 148 4.33 -3.74 -0.90
CA HIS A 148 4.07 -5.11 -0.48
C HIS A 148 2.90 -5.80 -1.20
N HIS A 149 2.22 -5.09 -2.10
CA HIS A 149 0.97 -5.57 -2.70
C HIS A 149 1.11 -6.98 -3.28
N SER A 150 0.04 -7.77 -3.12
CA SER A 150 -0.09 -9.13 -3.65
C SER A 150 1.13 -10.01 -3.34
N GLY A 151 1.69 -9.89 -2.14
CA GLY A 151 2.80 -10.72 -1.67
C GLY A 151 4.16 -10.42 -2.32
N ALA A 152 4.36 -9.19 -2.82
CA ALA A 152 5.59 -8.73 -3.46
C ALA A 152 6.87 -9.11 -2.69
N ARG A 153 6.84 -9.08 -1.35
CA ARG A 153 7.98 -9.50 -0.50
C ARG A 153 8.51 -10.91 -0.77
N LEU A 154 7.64 -11.85 -1.13
CA LEU A 154 8.04 -13.24 -1.43
C LEU A 154 8.71 -13.34 -2.80
N VAL A 155 8.19 -12.59 -3.78
CA VAL A 155 8.81 -12.44 -5.09
C VAL A 155 10.17 -11.77 -4.95
N ALA A 156 10.28 -10.73 -4.11
CA ALA A 156 11.53 -10.04 -3.81
C ALA A 156 12.56 -10.98 -3.19
N GLY A 157 12.18 -11.81 -2.21
CA GLY A 157 13.07 -12.81 -1.60
C GLY A 157 13.66 -13.76 -2.65
N VAL A 158 12.82 -14.29 -3.54
CA VAL A 158 13.23 -15.18 -4.64
C VAL A 158 14.08 -14.47 -5.71
N ARG A 159 13.94 -13.16 -5.85
CA ARG A 159 14.74 -12.31 -6.74
C ARG A 159 15.99 -11.73 -6.06
N GLN A 160 16.24 -12.05 -4.78
CA GLN A 160 17.33 -11.46 -3.97
C GLN A 160 17.22 -9.93 -3.80
N LEU A 161 16.00 -9.41 -3.89
CA LEU A 161 15.65 -8.00 -3.77
C LEU A 161 15.02 -7.66 -2.40
N GLY A 162 15.01 -8.59 -1.45
CA GLY A 162 14.34 -8.42 -0.15
C GLY A 162 14.81 -7.17 0.61
N HIS A 163 16.11 -6.85 0.54
CA HIS A 163 16.70 -5.66 1.18
C HIS A 163 16.09 -4.33 0.71
N LEU A 164 15.51 -4.29 -0.50
CA LEU A 164 14.84 -3.09 -1.01
C LEU A 164 13.52 -2.79 -0.30
N LEU A 165 12.98 -3.75 0.45
CA LEU A 165 11.75 -3.59 1.24
C LEU A 165 12.02 -3.21 2.70
N ASP A 166 13.28 -3.13 3.14
CA ASP A 166 13.66 -2.74 4.51
C ASP A 166 13.07 -1.38 4.93
N PRO A 167 13.01 -0.34 4.06
CA PRO A 167 12.35 0.93 4.38
C PRO A 167 10.83 0.82 4.61
N PHE A 168 10.23 -0.28 4.17
CA PHE A 168 8.78 -0.54 4.19
C PHE A 168 8.43 -1.72 5.11
N SER A 169 9.11 -1.87 6.25
CA SER A 169 9.09 -3.08 7.08
C SER A 169 7.98 -3.17 8.15
N ARG A 170 6.92 -2.35 8.07
CA ARG A 170 5.81 -2.43 9.04
C ARG A 170 4.85 -3.56 8.69
N PRO A 171 4.53 -4.50 9.61
CA PRO A 171 3.65 -5.64 9.32
C PRO A 171 2.29 -5.29 8.73
N GLY A 172 1.72 -4.15 9.12
CA GLY A 172 0.44 -3.65 8.60
C GLY A 172 0.43 -3.38 7.09
N TYR A 173 1.58 -3.36 6.43
CA TYR A 173 1.69 -3.12 4.99
C TYR A 173 1.45 -4.38 4.14
N TRP A 174 1.56 -5.58 4.73
CA TRP A 174 1.33 -6.86 4.04
C TRP A 174 0.37 -7.80 4.77
N SER A 175 -0.20 -7.35 5.90
CA SER A 175 -1.14 -8.12 6.70
C SER A 175 -2.13 -7.19 7.39
N GLY A 176 -3.42 -7.54 7.36
CA GLY A 176 -4.49 -6.78 7.98
C GLY A 176 -5.55 -6.34 6.97
N PRO A 177 -6.68 -5.77 7.42
CA PRO A 177 -7.87 -5.58 6.59
C PRO A 177 -7.61 -4.86 5.26
N VAL A 178 -6.83 -3.78 5.27
CA VAL A 178 -6.53 -3.00 4.04
C VAL A 178 -5.63 -3.77 3.09
N ALA A 179 -4.55 -4.41 3.59
CA ALA A 179 -3.64 -5.20 2.75
C ALA A 179 -4.35 -6.44 2.17
N ASP A 180 -5.21 -7.07 2.96
CA ASP A 180 -6.03 -8.20 2.53
C ASP A 180 -7.02 -7.76 1.45
N ALA A 181 -7.73 -6.64 1.65
CA ALA A 181 -8.70 -6.11 0.69
C ALA A 181 -8.04 -5.65 -0.61
N LEU A 182 -6.85 -5.04 -0.55
CA LEU A 182 -6.06 -4.69 -1.73
C LEU A 182 -5.64 -5.95 -2.49
N THR A 183 -5.16 -6.97 -1.78
CA THR A 183 -4.80 -8.27 -2.38
C THR A 183 -6.03 -8.95 -2.98
N TRP A 184 -7.18 -8.89 -2.31
CA TRP A 184 -8.43 -9.42 -2.81
C TRP A 184 -8.88 -8.71 -4.10
N ALA A 185 -8.76 -7.38 -4.15
CA ALA A 185 -9.13 -6.61 -5.32
C ALA A 185 -8.27 -6.97 -6.55
N ASP A 186 -6.94 -6.99 -6.40
CA ASP A 186 -6.02 -7.38 -7.48
C ASP A 186 -6.17 -8.87 -7.85
N GLN A 187 -6.22 -9.76 -6.87
CA GLN A 187 -6.23 -11.20 -7.11
C GLN A 187 -7.61 -11.76 -7.51
N THR A 188 -8.65 -10.93 -7.58
CA THR A 188 -9.95 -11.28 -8.18
C THR A 188 -10.23 -10.53 -9.49
N THR A 189 -9.20 -9.89 -10.05
CA THR A 189 -9.27 -9.10 -11.28
C THR A 189 -8.24 -9.59 -12.30
N ALA A 190 -8.70 -9.95 -13.50
CA ALA A 190 -7.85 -10.37 -14.60
C ALA A 190 -7.12 -9.17 -15.24
N PRO A 191 -6.06 -9.41 -16.06
CA PRO A 191 -5.36 -8.32 -16.75
C PRO A 191 -6.22 -7.48 -17.71
N ASP A 192 -7.34 -8.01 -18.18
CA ASP A 192 -8.31 -7.31 -19.02
C ASP A 192 -9.44 -6.64 -18.22
N GLY A 193 -9.40 -6.75 -16.89
CA GLY A 193 -10.39 -6.19 -15.97
C GLY A 193 -11.57 -7.11 -15.64
N ARG A 194 -11.67 -8.30 -16.24
CA ARG A 194 -12.74 -9.25 -15.90
C ARG A 194 -12.59 -9.78 -14.47
N ARG A 195 -13.71 -10.08 -13.84
CA ARG A 195 -13.74 -10.78 -12.55
C ARG A 195 -13.35 -12.23 -12.74
N VAL A 196 -12.50 -12.70 -11.84
CA VAL A 196 -12.04 -14.08 -11.77
C VAL A 196 -11.94 -14.52 -10.32
N THR A 197 -11.95 -15.82 -10.10
CA THR A 197 -11.58 -16.38 -8.80
C THR A 197 -10.08 -16.22 -8.55
N VAL A 198 -9.68 -16.23 -7.28
CA VAL A 198 -8.26 -16.21 -6.91
C VAL A 198 -7.49 -17.42 -7.48
N HIS A 199 -8.14 -18.57 -7.65
CA HIS A 199 -7.50 -19.76 -8.20
C HIS A 199 -7.25 -19.63 -9.70
N GLU A 200 -8.23 -19.12 -10.45
CA GLU A 200 -8.04 -18.79 -11.88
C GLU A 200 -6.95 -17.72 -12.07
N ARG A 201 -6.93 -16.68 -11.21
CA ARG A 201 -5.91 -15.63 -11.27
C ARG A 201 -4.51 -16.17 -11.01
N ILE A 202 -4.36 -17.02 -9.99
CA ILE A 202 -3.08 -17.67 -9.68
C ILE A 202 -2.64 -18.56 -10.85
N ALA A 203 -3.54 -19.39 -11.39
CA ALA A 203 -3.23 -20.27 -12.51
C ALA A 203 -2.73 -19.47 -13.73
N GLU A 204 -3.43 -18.40 -14.10
CA GLU A 204 -3.04 -17.49 -15.19
C GLU A 204 -1.64 -16.89 -14.95
N VAL A 205 -1.35 -16.43 -13.73
CA VAL A 205 -0.06 -15.81 -13.42
C VAL A 205 1.08 -16.83 -13.54
N LEU A 206 0.87 -18.06 -13.08
CA LEU A 206 1.89 -19.11 -13.16
C LEU A 206 2.14 -19.53 -14.62
N GLU A 207 1.08 -19.66 -15.41
CA GLU A 207 1.14 -20.00 -16.83
C GLU A 207 1.86 -18.89 -17.63
N ARG A 208 1.42 -17.63 -17.51
CA ARG A 208 1.96 -16.49 -18.25
C ARG A 208 3.44 -16.24 -17.98
N HIS A 209 3.90 -16.44 -16.74
CA HIS A 209 5.30 -16.19 -16.37
C HIS A 209 6.21 -17.40 -16.62
N GLY A 210 5.65 -18.59 -16.77
CA GLY A 210 6.39 -19.81 -17.06
C GLY A 210 7.09 -20.44 -15.83
N PRO A 211 7.52 -21.71 -15.96
CA PRO A 211 7.90 -22.57 -14.83
C PRO A 211 9.17 -22.12 -14.08
N THR A 212 10.04 -21.36 -14.73
CA THR A 212 11.29 -20.89 -14.12
C THR A 212 11.15 -19.52 -13.46
N SER A 213 9.98 -18.87 -13.55
CA SER A 213 9.77 -17.50 -13.05
C SER A 213 9.81 -17.40 -11.53
N ALA A 214 10.09 -16.20 -11.03
CA ALA A 214 10.00 -15.91 -9.60
C ALA A 214 8.59 -16.14 -9.02
N GLN A 215 7.55 -15.94 -9.84
CA GLN A 215 6.16 -16.18 -9.45
C GLN A 215 5.92 -17.66 -9.13
N VAL A 216 6.43 -18.56 -9.97
CA VAL A 216 6.35 -20.01 -9.75
C VAL A 216 7.20 -20.43 -8.56
N ARG A 217 8.46 -19.97 -8.49
CA ARG A 217 9.38 -20.37 -7.41
C ARG A 217 8.91 -19.97 -6.01
N CYS A 218 8.18 -18.86 -5.86
CA CYS A 218 7.61 -18.46 -4.57
C CYS A 218 6.18 -18.99 -4.32
N HIS A 219 5.55 -19.66 -5.31
CA HIS A 219 4.13 -19.99 -5.27
C HIS A 219 3.72 -20.81 -4.04
N ALA A 220 4.53 -21.80 -3.64
CA ALA A 220 4.25 -22.65 -2.48
C ALA A 220 4.05 -21.85 -1.17
N GLN A 221 4.68 -20.66 -1.06
CA GLN A 221 4.50 -19.75 0.06
C GLN A 221 3.50 -18.62 -0.26
N ARG A 222 3.55 -18.08 -1.48
CA ARG A 222 2.74 -16.92 -1.90
C ARG A 222 1.27 -17.29 -2.10
N GLY A 223 0.99 -18.39 -2.81
CA GLY A 223 -0.37 -18.83 -3.14
C GLY A 223 -1.29 -18.94 -1.93
N PRO A 224 -0.92 -19.68 -0.87
CA PRO A 224 -1.74 -19.78 0.34
C PRO A 224 -2.06 -18.44 1.00
N LEU A 225 -1.12 -17.48 0.98
CA LEU A 225 -1.35 -16.15 1.55
C LEU A 225 -2.33 -15.31 0.71
N LEU A 226 -2.25 -15.38 -0.61
CA LEU A 226 -3.21 -14.69 -1.48
C LEU A 226 -4.62 -15.24 -1.27
N ILE A 227 -4.75 -16.57 -1.19
CA ILE A 227 -6.01 -17.25 -0.91
C ILE A 227 -6.53 -16.86 0.47
N GLY A 228 -5.66 -16.81 1.48
CA GLY A 228 -6.00 -16.38 2.84
C GLY A 228 -6.53 -14.94 2.89
N ALA A 229 -5.85 -14.00 2.22
CA ALA A 229 -6.27 -12.61 2.12
C ALA A 229 -7.63 -12.45 1.44
N VAL A 230 -7.87 -13.21 0.36
CA VAL A 230 -9.16 -13.24 -0.34
C VAL A 230 -10.27 -13.72 0.58
N ARG A 231 -10.08 -14.85 1.24
CA ARG A 231 -11.06 -15.41 2.20
C ARG A 231 -11.34 -14.46 3.35
N ALA A 232 -10.31 -13.90 3.96
CA ALA A 232 -10.45 -12.96 5.07
C ALA A 232 -11.26 -11.71 4.68
N THR A 233 -11.09 -11.23 3.44
CA THR A 233 -11.87 -10.10 2.92
C THR A 233 -13.32 -10.49 2.70
N GLU A 234 -13.58 -11.65 2.08
CA GLU A 234 -14.93 -12.15 1.85
C GLU A 234 -15.69 -12.42 3.14
N ASP A 235 -15.04 -12.98 4.15
CA ASP A 235 -15.61 -13.21 5.48
C ASP A 235 -16.05 -11.88 6.14
N ARG A 236 -15.20 -10.84 6.07
CA ARG A 236 -15.55 -9.50 6.58
C ARG A 236 -16.74 -8.90 5.83
N LEU A 237 -16.81 -9.08 4.51
CA LEU A 237 -17.95 -8.61 3.70
C LEU A 237 -19.25 -9.34 4.08
N LEU A 238 -19.20 -10.64 4.34
CA LEU A 238 -20.35 -11.42 4.81
C LEU A 238 -20.83 -10.94 6.17
N LEU A 239 -19.91 -10.74 7.12
CA LEU A 239 -20.24 -10.20 8.45
C LEU A 239 -20.85 -8.80 8.36
N ALA A 240 -20.29 -7.92 7.54
CA ALA A 240 -20.83 -6.57 7.34
C ALA A 240 -22.24 -6.57 6.72
N ARG A 241 -22.53 -7.52 5.82
CA ARG A 241 -23.88 -7.71 5.25
C ARG A 241 -24.86 -8.19 6.32
N ALA A 242 -24.48 -9.18 7.11
CA ALA A 242 -25.33 -9.71 8.19
C ALA A 242 -25.69 -8.63 9.22
N ALA A 243 -24.70 -7.82 9.62
CA ALA A 243 -24.91 -6.71 10.55
C ALA A 243 -25.92 -5.66 10.04
N ARG A 244 -25.90 -5.35 8.74
CA ARG A 244 -26.88 -4.44 8.12
C ARG A 244 -28.28 -5.03 8.09
N THR A 245 -28.41 -6.32 7.79
CA THR A 245 -29.72 -6.99 7.79
C THR A 245 -30.32 -7.08 9.19
N SER A 246 -29.50 -7.20 10.24
CA SER A 246 -29.99 -7.20 11.63
C SER A 246 -30.35 -5.81 12.17
N ALA A 247 -29.94 -4.73 11.49
CA ALA A 247 -30.16 -3.36 11.94
C ALA A 247 -31.35 -2.65 11.24
N GLY A 248 -31.94 -3.28 10.23
CA GLY A 248 -33.13 -2.80 9.49
C GLY A 248 -34.36 -3.62 9.80
#